data_AF-A0A329HIK6-F1
#
_entry.id   AF-A0A329HIK6-F1
#
_cell.length_a   1.000
_cell.length_b   1.000
_cell.length_c   1.000
_cell.angle_alpha   90.00
_cell.angle_beta   90.00
_cell.angle_gamma   90.00
#
_symmetry.space_group_name_H-M   'P 1'
#
loop_
_entity.id
_entity.type
_entity.pdbx_description
1 polymer ?
#
loop_
_entity_poly.entity_id
_entity_poly.type
_entity_poly.pdbx_seq_one_letter_code
_entity_poly.pdbx_strand_id
1 'polypeptide(L)'
;MNVFGKTLLALSLAGLFAGNASADPKVLHVYNWNDYIAEDTIANFEKESGIKVVYDVYDSNETLEAKLLAGRSGYDVVVPSNSFLAKQIKAGVYQPLDKSKLPNYSNLDPQLMKTLEVSDPGNQYAIPYLWGTIGIGYNPAKVKAALGDNAPVDSWDLIFKPENLSKLKGCGVAVLDSPTEIIPAGLHYLGYKPDSQDPKEIKAAEDLFLKVRPYITYFHSSKYISDLANGNVCVAVGYSGDIAQAKARAADAKNGVTVAYNIPKEGAGTFFDTMAIPKDAENPEGALKFLNYIMEPKVIAAVSDYVQYPNGNKAATPLVAEEIRTNPGIYPTQETMAKLYAFPDLPAKTQRLMTRTWTTIKSGK
;
A
#
# COMPACT_ATOMS: atom_id res chain seq x y z
N MET A 1 -40.07 -49.83 61.25
CA MET A 1 -39.10 -49.78 60.14
C MET A 1 -39.27 -48.45 59.41
N ASN A 2 -38.17 -47.71 59.28
CA ASN A 2 -37.92 -46.49 58.46
C ASN A 2 -38.61 -45.20 58.95
N VAL A 3 -37.97 -44.29 59.71
CA VAL A 3 -36.72 -43.49 59.52
C VAL A 3 -36.87 -42.36 58.49
N PHE A 4 -36.96 -41.14 59.04
CA PHE A 4 -36.38 -39.84 58.65
C PHE A 4 -36.22 -39.41 57.18
N GLY A 5 -36.60 -38.15 56.91
CA GLY A 5 -36.00 -37.37 55.82
C GLY A 5 -36.76 -36.11 55.41
N LYS A 6 -36.82 -35.08 56.27
CA LYS A 6 -37.10 -33.69 55.86
C LYS A 6 -35.78 -33.09 55.34
N THR A 7 -35.74 -32.61 54.10
CA THR A 7 -34.66 -31.71 53.65
C THR A 7 -35.17 -30.70 52.60
N LEU A 8 -35.17 -29.43 53.02
CA LEU A 8 -34.90 -28.14 52.35
C LEU A 8 -35.08 -28.01 50.82
N LEU A 9 -35.91 -27.08 50.31
CA LEU A 9 -35.78 -25.60 50.25
C LEU A 9 -34.63 -25.10 49.34
N ALA A 10 -35.00 -24.16 48.44
CA ALA A 10 -34.19 -23.30 47.57
C ALA A 10 -33.85 -23.83 46.16
N LEU A 11 -34.81 -23.67 45.22
CA LEU A 11 -34.47 -23.45 43.80
C LEU A 11 -33.82 -22.06 43.69
N SER A 12 -32.50 -22.03 43.60
CA SER A 12 -31.74 -20.86 43.20
C SER A 12 -31.95 -20.60 41.71
N LEU A 13 -32.71 -19.55 41.39
CA LEU A 13 -32.65 -18.88 40.10
C LEU A 13 -31.24 -18.27 39.96
N ALA A 14 -30.29 -19.07 39.50
CA ALA A 14 -29.01 -18.55 39.00
C ALA A 14 -29.32 -17.87 37.65
N GLY A 15 -29.63 -16.58 37.72
CA GLY A 15 -29.65 -15.71 36.56
C GLY A 15 -28.32 -15.84 35.84
N LEU A 16 -28.37 -16.39 34.63
CA LEU A 16 -27.33 -16.26 33.63
C LEU A 16 -27.19 -14.76 33.32
N PHE A 17 -26.40 -14.06 34.11
CA PHE A 17 -25.72 -12.87 33.65
C PHE A 17 -24.75 -13.34 32.57
N ALA A 18 -25.24 -13.40 31.34
CA ALA A 18 -24.40 -13.20 30.18
C ALA A 18 -23.82 -11.79 30.33
N GLY A 19 -22.67 -11.69 30.99
CA GLY A 19 -21.88 -10.48 30.95
C GLY A 19 -21.58 -10.22 29.49
N ASN A 20 -22.14 -9.14 28.95
CA ASN A 20 -21.53 -8.49 27.80
C ASN A 20 -20.07 -8.29 28.20
N ALA A 21 -19.15 -9.02 27.56
CA ALA A 21 -17.77 -8.63 27.50
C ALA A 21 -17.76 -7.28 26.78
N SER A 22 -18.03 -6.21 27.52
CA SER A 22 -17.71 -4.86 27.08
C SER A 22 -16.21 -4.88 26.92
N ALA A 23 -15.72 -4.78 25.69
CA ALA A 23 -14.32 -4.47 25.43
C ALA A 23 -13.88 -3.39 26.41
N ASP A 24 -12.75 -3.60 27.07
CA ASP A 24 -12.18 -2.56 27.92
C ASP A 24 -11.95 -1.35 27.00
N PRO A 25 -12.62 -0.20 27.19
CA PRO A 25 -12.45 0.98 26.33
C PRO A 25 -11.00 1.49 26.30
N LYS A 26 -10.11 0.88 27.07
CA LYS A 26 -8.67 1.10 27.11
C LYS A 26 -7.86 0.20 26.18
N VAL A 27 -8.43 -0.75 25.43
CA VAL A 27 -7.67 -1.54 24.44
C VAL A 27 -8.11 -1.16 23.03
N LEU A 28 -7.14 -0.93 22.16
CA LEU A 28 -7.30 -0.65 20.74
C LEU A 28 -6.64 -1.75 19.93
N HIS A 29 -7.37 -2.34 18.99
CA HIS A 29 -6.85 -3.37 18.09
C HIS A 29 -6.55 -2.75 16.74
N VAL A 30 -5.29 -2.79 16.32
CA VAL A 30 -4.82 -2.24 15.05
C VAL A 30 -4.29 -3.37 14.18
N TYR A 31 -4.69 -3.40 12.91
CA TYR A 31 -4.16 -4.33 11.91
C TYR A 31 -3.54 -3.55 10.74
N ASN A 32 -2.21 -3.60 10.60
CA ASN A 32 -1.47 -2.85 9.58
C ASN A 32 -0.54 -3.78 8.77
N TRP A 33 0.12 -3.24 7.75
CA TRP A 33 1.20 -3.90 7.03
C TRP A 33 2.40 -4.19 7.94
N ASN A 34 3.13 -5.26 7.62
CA ASN A 34 4.41 -5.57 8.28
C ASN A 34 5.49 -4.51 7.98
N ASP A 35 6.38 -4.26 8.93
CA ASP A 35 7.50 -3.29 8.82
C ASP A 35 7.07 -1.88 8.38
N TYR A 36 5.87 -1.45 8.82
CA TYR A 36 5.20 -0.25 8.31
C TYR A 36 4.81 0.77 9.38
N ILE A 37 5.57 0.83 10.48
CA ILE A 37 5.43 1.83 11.55
C ILE A 37 6.79 2.02 12.24
N ALA A 38 7.07 3.20 12.82
CA ALA A 38 8.30 3.38 13.59
C ALA A 38 8.22 2.67 14.95
N GLU A 39 9.37 2.16 15.42
CA GLU A 39 9.49 1.29 16.60
C GLU A 39 8.83 1.86 17.87
N ASP A 40 8.88 3.17 18.06
CA ASP A 40 8.41 3.84 19.27
C ASP A 40 6.99 4.43 19.14
N THR A 41 6.38 4.40 17.94
CA THR A 41 5.10 5.07 17.68
C THR A 41 3.99 4.56 18.59
N ILE A 42 3.88 3.23 18.73
CA ILE A 42 2.85 2.61 19.57
C ILE A 42 3.09 2.91 21.05
N ALA A 43 4.33 2.72 21.53
CA ALA A 43 4.67 2.98 22.93
C ALA A 43 4.41 4.44 23.33
N ASN A 44 4.72 5.38 22.44
CA ASN A 44 4.46 6.80 22.65
C ASN A 44 2.95 7.10 22.68
N PHE A 45 2.16 6.53 21.77
CA PHE A 45 0.69 6.65 21.80
C PHE A 45 0.09 6.10 23.10
N GLU A 46 0.52 4.91 23.54
CA GLU A 46 0.01 4.31 24.78
C GLU A 46 0.29 5.21 25.99
N LYS A 47 1.49 5.80 26.03
CA LYS A 47 1.92 6.69 27.10
C LYS A 47 1.11 7.99 27.13
N GLU A 48 0.80 8.55 25.96
CA GLU A 48 0.05 9.80 25.85
C GLU A 48 -1.45 9.63 26.12
N SER A 49 -2.04 8.58 25.55
CA SER A 49 -3.49 8.37 25.58
C SER A 49 -3.98 7.52 26.75
N GLY A 50 -3.10 6.71 27.34
CA GLY A 50 -3.45 5.66 28.30
C GLY A 50 -4.19 4.47 27.69
N ILE A 51 -4.29 4.40 26.36
CA ILE A 51 -4.93 3.31 25.61
C ILE A 51 -3.86 2.29 25.24
N LYS A 52 -4.06 1.03 25.63
CA LYS A 52 -3.25 -0.09 25.20
C LYS A 52 -3.53 -0.48 23.77
N VAL A 53 -2.50 -0.84 23.02
CA VAL A 53 -2.63 -1.22 21.62
C VAL A 53 -2.22 -2.67 21.45
N VAL A 54 -3.14 -3.48 20.92
CA VAL A 54 -2.84 -4.77 20.32
C VAL A 54 -2.57 -4.51 18.84
N TYR A 55 -1.32 -4.68 18.43
CA TYR A 55 -0.87 -4.37 17.08
C TYR A 55 -0.54 -5.66 16.33
N ASP A 56 -1.39 -6.02 15.38
CA ASP A 56 -1.18 -7.16 14.49
C ASP A 56 -0.72 -6.68 13.11
N VAL A 57 -0.06 -7.57 12.37
CA VAL A 57 0.42 -7.28 11.01
C VAL A 57 -0.08 -8.28 9.96
N TYR A 58 -0.21 -7.81 8.72
CA TYR A 58 -0.46 -8.64 7.53
C TYR A 58 0.51 -8.30 6.39
N ASP A 59 0.49 -9.14 5.35
CA ASP A 59 1.38 -9.07 4.19
C ASP A 59 0.65 -8.89 2.85
N SER A 60 -0.68 -8.89 2.84
CA SER A 60 -1.52 -8.82 1.65
C SER A 60 -2.88 -8.20 1.92
N ASN A 61 -3.39 -7.43 0.95
CA ASN A 61 -4.73 -6.84 1.02
C ASN A 61 -5.81 -7.92 1.05
N GLU A 62 -5.60 -9.06 0.39
CA GLU A 62 -6.54 -10.19 0.36
C GLU A 62 -6.71 -10.80 1.76
N THR A 63 -5.63 -10.88 2.55
CA THR A 63 -5.70 -11.36 3.95
C THR A 63 -6.54 -10.41 4.81
N LEU A 64 -6.34 -9.10 4.66
CA LEU A 64 -7.16 -8.10 5.34
C LEU A 64 -8.62 -8.17 4.88
N GLU A 65 -8.87 -8.21 3.57
CA GLU A 65 -10.21 -8.26 2.99
C GLU A 65 -10.99 -9.50 3.46
N ALA A 66 -10.36 -10.67 3.48
CA ALA A 66 -10.98 -11.90 3.97
C ALA A 66 -11.44 -11.77 5.44
N LYS A 67 -10.62 -11.17 6.31
CA LYS A 67 -11.00 -10.91 7.71
C LYS A 67 -12.16 -9.92 7.82
N LEU A 68 -12.11 -8.82 7.05
CA LEU A 68 -13.16 -7.79 7.08
C LEU A 68 -14.50 -8.32 6.57
N LEU A 69 -14.51 -9.09 5.48
CA LEU A 69 -15.73 -9.62 4.87
C LEU A 69 -16.33 -10.79 5.64
N ALA A 70 -15.55 -11.50 6.46
CA ALA A 70 -16.08 -12.49 7.40
C ALA A 70 -16.95 -11.86 8.50
N GLY A 71 -16.78 -10.56 8.77
CA GLY A 71 -17.42 -9.83 9.85
C GLY A 71 -16.85 -10.19 11.22
N ARG A 72 -17.06 -9.31 12.20
CA ARG A 72 -16.41 -9.38 13.53
C ARG A 72 -14.90 -9.47 13.38
N SER A 73 -14.35 -8.52 12.63
CA SER A 73 -12.91 -8.50 12.30
C SER A 73 -12.02 -8.54 13.55
N GLY A 74 -12.52 -8.01 14.68
CA GLY A 74 -11.79 -7.89 15.93
C GLY A 74 -10.83 -6.70 15.94
N TYR A 75 -10.91 -5.81 14.95
CA TYR A 75 -10.02 -4.66 14.80
C TYR A 75 -10.78 -3.34 14.80
N ASP A 76 -10.17 -2.34 15.43
CA ASP A 76 -10.70 -0.98 15.53
C ASP A 76 -10.11 -0.07 14.44
N VAL A 77 -8.87 -0.33 14.02
CA VAL A 77 -8.20 0.37 12.92
C VAL A 77 -7.58 -0.67 11.97
N VAL A 78 -7.81 -0.48 10.67
CA VAL A 78 -7.18 -1.26 9.61
C VAL A 78 -6.60 -0.37 8.53
N VAL A 79 -5.62 -0.86 7.76
CA VAL A 79 -4.84 -0.02 6.82
C VAL A 79 -4.87 -0.50 5.35
N PRO A 80 -6.05 -0.68 4.73
CA PRO A 80 -6.14 -1.15 3.34
C PRO A 80 -5.46 -0.21 2.35
N SER A 81 -4.95 -0.77 1.25
CA SER A 81 -4.62 0.05 0.08
C SER A 81 -5.90 0.61 -0.55
N ASN A 82 -5.82 1.81 -1.13
CA ASN A 82 -6.97 2.57 -1.60
C ASN A 82 -7.82 1.84 -2.67
N SER A 83 -7.21 0.97 -3.48
CA SER A 83 -7.92 0.14 -4.45
C SER A 83 -8.83 -0.91 -3.79
N PHE A 84 -8.46 -1.43 -2.63
CA PHE A 84 -9.28 -2.32 -1.80
C PHE A 84 -10.28 -1.54 -0.96
N LEU A 85 -9.85 -0.42 -0.37
CA LEU A 85 -10.72 0.51 0.36
C LEU A 85 -11.98 0.84 -0.46
N ALA A 86 -11.82 1.16 -1.74
CA ALA A 86 -12.93 1.52 -2.62
C ALA A 86 -14.00 0.42 -2.75
N LYS A 87 -13.58 -0.85 -2.87
CA LYS A 87 -14.48 -2.01 -2.92
C LYS A 87 -15.16 -2.24 -1.57
N GLN A 88 -14.38 -2.13 -0.50
CA GLN A 88 -14.83 -2.35 0.88
C GLN A 88 -15.82 -1.26 1.35
N ILE A 89 -15.66 -0.01 0.92
CA ILE A 89 -16.64 1.07 1.09
C ILE A 89 -17.96 0.68 0.43
N LYS A 90 -17.94 0.19 -0.82
CA LYS A 90 -19.16 -0.25 -1.52
C LYS A 90 -19.83 -1.45 -0.84
N ALA A 91 -19.05 -2.32 -0.19
CA ALA A 91 -19.53 -3.43 0.61
C ALA A 91 -20.02 -3.01 2.01
N GLY A 92 -19.86 -1.74 2.41
CA GLY A 92 -20.33 -1.22 3.70
C GLY A 92 -19.49 -1.65 4.89
N VAL A 93 -18.20 -1.94 4.67
CA VAL A 93 -17.26 -2.45 5.68
C VAL A 93 -16.88 -1.40 6.71
N TYR A 94 -16.86 -0.12 6.34
CA TYR A 94 -16.35 0.98 7.17
C TYR A 94 -17.45 1.88 7.70
N GLN A 95 -17.21 2.49 8.86
CA GLN A 95 -17.99 3.62 9.35
C GLN A 95 -17.38 4.95 8.86
N PRO A 96 -18.20 5.99 8.57
CA PRO A 96 -17.67 7.31 8.27
C PRO A 96 -16.88 7.89 9.46
N LEU A 97 -15.78 8.59 9.16
CA LEU A 97 -14.98 9.26 10.19
C LEU A 97 -15.66 10.53 10.69
N ASP A 98 -15.79 10.67 12.01
CA ASP A 98 -16.18 11.93 12.63
C ASP A 98 -15.00 12.92 12.59
N LYS A 99 -14.93 13.72 11.53
CA LYS A 99 -13.86 14.72 11.33
C LYS A 99 -13.80 15.78 12.43
N SER A 100 -14.88 16.01 13.20
CA SER A 100 -14.85 16.94 14.34
C SER A 100 -13.95 16.45 15.47
N LYS A 101 -13.70 15.14 15.54
CA LYS A 101 -12.77 14.50 16.49
C LYS A 101 -11.34 14.36 15.94
N LEU A 102 -11.07 14.90 14.75
CA LEU A 102 -9.78 14.79 14.05
C LEU A 102 -9.18 16.19 13.79
N PRO A 103 -8.80 16.97 14.83
CA PRO A 103 -8.23 18.30 14.62
C PRO A 103 -6.96 18.31 13.75
N ASN A 104 -6.16 17.23 13.75
CA ASN A 104 -4.96 17.11 12.92
C ASN A 104 -5.25 16.81 11.44
N TYR A 105 -6.52 16.63 11.05
CA TYR A 105 -6.93 16.41 9.66
C TYR A 105 -6.52 17.58 8.74
N SER A 106 -6.39 18.80 9.28
CA SER A 106 -5.91 19.97 8.52
C SER A 106 -4.46 19.86 8.06
N ASN A 107 -3.69 18.91 8.59
CA ASN A 107 -2.29 18.69 8.22
C ASN A 107 -2.15 17.86 6.92
N LEU A 108 -3.22 17.18 6.50
CA LEU A 108 -3.21 16.31 5.32
C LEU A 108 -2.99 17.12 4.03
N ASP A 109 -2.27 16.53 3.07
CA ASP A 109 -1.99 17.17 1.80
C ASP A 109 -3.25 17.25 0.92
N PRO A 110 -3.74 18.45 0.56
CA PRO A 110 -4.97 18.59 -0.21
C PRO A 110 -4.93 17.96 -1.61
N GLN A 111 -3.76 17.88 -2.25
CA GLN A 111 -3.61 17.26 -3.56
C GLN A 111 -3.73 15.73 -3.44
N LEU A 112 -3.11 15.13 -2.42
CA LEU A 112 -3.25 13.69 -2.17
C LEU A 112 -4.68 13.33 -1.75
N MET A 113 -5.30 14.15 -0.91
CA MET A 113 -6.70 13.97 -0.52
C MET A 113 -7.63 14.03 -1.74
N LYS A 114 -7.37 14.95 -2.69
CA LYS A 114 -8.14 15.04 -3.92
C LYS A 114 -8.00 13.79 -4.79
N THR A 115 -6.79 13.25 -4.91
CA THR A 115 -6.53 11.99 -5.63
C THR A 115 -7.26 10.81 -4.97
N LEU A 116 -7.29 10.77 -3.63
CA LEU A 116 -7.99 9.72 -2.88
C LEU A 116 -9.51 9.73 -3.04
N GLU A 117 -10.14 10.83 -3.46
CA GLU A 117 -11.59 10.89 -3.68
C GLU A 117 -12.10 9.86 -4.70
N VAL A 118 -11.23 9.39 -5.61
CA VAL A 118 -11.55 8.32 -6.57
C VAL A 118 -11.86 7.00 -5.86
N SER A 119 -11.22 6.77 -4.72
CA SER A 119 -11.38 5.56 -3.90
C SER A 119 -12.35 5.78 -2.73
N ASP A 120 -12.36 6.98 -2.14
CA ASP A 120 -13.21 7.37 -1.01
C ASP A 120 -13.90 8.72 -1.31
N PRO A 121 -15.08 8.72 -1.95
CA PRO A 121 -15.77 9.94 -2.36
C PRO A 121 -16.06 10.91 -1.19
N GLY A 122 -15.44 12.09 -1.22
CA GLY A 122 -15.52 13.09 -0.15
C GLY A 122 -14.60 12.82 1.05
N ASN A 123 -13.69 11.85 0.92
CA ASN A 123 -12.75 11.38 1.94
C ASN A 123 -13.48 11.12 3.27
N GLN A 124 -14.52 10.30 3.21
CA GLN A 124 -15.46 10.09 4.31
C GLN A 124 -15.03 8.97 5.26
N TYR A 125 -14.27 7.99 4.78
CA TYR A 125 -14.06 6.72 5.48
C TYR A 125 -12.61 6.52 5.93
N ALA A 126 -11.64 7.18 5.29
CA ALA A 126 -10.23 6.96 5.61
C ALA A 126 -9.36 8.23 5.56
N ILE A 127 -8.19 8.15 6.20
CA ILE A 127 -7.09 9.11 6.04
C ILE A 127 -5.92 8.44 5.31
N PRO A 128 -5.14 9.14 4.45
CA PRO A 128 -3.89 8.61 3.94
C PRO A 128 -2.92 8.40 5.10
N TYR A 129 -2.29 7.23 5.15
CA TYR A 129 -1.19 6.95 6.06
C TYR A 129 0.14 7.22 5.37
N LEU A 130 0.52 6.28 4.50
CA LEU A 130 1.70 6.31 3.67
C LEU A 130 1.28 6.02 2.23
N TRP A 131 2.10 6.41 1.28
CA TRP A 131 1.80 6.22 -0.13
C TRP A 131 3.07 5.94 -0.91
N GLY A 132 2.92 5.45 -2.13
CA GLY A 132 4.06 5.15 -2.96
C GLY A 132 3.72 5.16 -4.43
N THR A 133 4.72 4.89 -5.25
CA THR A 133 4.59 4.85 -6.70
C THR A 133 5.06 3.52 -7.24
N ILE A 134 4.52 3.13 -8.39
CA ILE A 134 5.01 2.01 -9.17
C ILE A 134 5.91 2.57 -10.25
N GLY A 135 7.21 2.34 -10.09
CA GLY A 135 8.25 2.95 -10.93
C GLY A 135 9.34 1.96 -11.27
N ILE A 136 10.52 2.47 -11.56
CA ILE A 136 11.64 1.69 -12.06
C ILE A 136 12.73 1.63 -10.99
N GLY A 137 12.89 0.47 -10.36
CA GLY A 137 14.07 0.14 -9.58
C GLY A 137 15.14 -0.48 -10.47
N TYR A 138 16.39 -0.08 -10.32
CA TYR A 138 17.46 -0.56 -11.20
C TYR A 138 18.84 -0.55 -10.55
N ASN A 139 19.73 -1.37 -11.10
CA ASN A 139 21.16 -1.36 -10.81
C ASN A 139 21.88 -0.45 -11.82
N PRO A 140 22.38 0.74 -11.41
CA PRO A 140 22.94 1.71 -12.35
C PRO A 140 24.13 1.17 -13.16
N ALA A 141 25.02 0.41 -12.51
CA ALA A 141 26.21 -0.14 -13.16
C ALA A 141 25.85 -1.19 -14.22
N LYS A 142 24.93 -2.11 -13.92
CA LYS A 142 24.50 -3.14 -14.86
C LYS A 142 23.68 -2.57 -16.02
N VAL A 143 22.80 -1.60 -15.74
CA VAL A 143 22.03 -0.91 -16.80
C VAL A 143 22.97 -0.13 -17.72
N LYS A 144 23.92 0.63 -17.16
CA LYS A 144 24.94 1.35 -17.94
C LYS A 144 25.80 0.40 -18.77
N ALA A 145 26.19 -0.76 -18.25
CA ALA A 145 26.94 -1.76 -19.01
C ALA A 145 26.15 -2.33 -20.21
N ALA A 146 24.82 -2.46 -20.09
CA ALA A 146 23.96 -3.00 -21.14
C ALA A 146 23.49 -1.96 -22.17
N LEU A 147 23.24 -0.71 -21.74
CA LEU A 147 22.62 0.35 -22.56
C LEU A 147 23.53 1.56 -22.84
N GLY A 148 24.68 1.66 -22.17
CA GLY A 148 25.56 2.82 -22.23
C GLY A 148 25.16 3.95 -21.27
N ASP A 149 25.88 5.08 -21.36
CA ASP A 149 25.76 6.21 -20.43
C ASP A 149 24.39 6.90 -20.47
N ASN A 150 23.69 6.84 -21.60
CA ASN A 150 22.43 7.55 -21.84
C ASN A 150 21.21 6.61 -21.73
N ALA A 151 21.30 5.57 -20.90
CA ALA A 151 20.16 4.69 -20.64
C ALA A 151 18.97 5.51 -20.12
N PRO A 152 17.74 5.34 -20.66
CA PRO A 152 16.58 6.17 -20.32
C PRO A 152 15.95 5.71 -19.00
N VAL A 153 16.72 5.69 -17.90
CA VAL A 153 16.30 5.18 -16.58
C VAL A 153 15.20 6.00 -15.91
N ASP A 154 15.00 7.23 -16.40
CA ASP A 154 13.96 8.17 -15.97
C ASP A 154 12.68 8.07 -16.83
N SER A 155 12.54 7.05 -17.69
CA SER A 155 11.45 6.95 -18.66
C SER A 155 10.90 5.53 -18.77
N TRP A 156 9.59 5.42 -18.97
CA TRP A 156 8.95 4.16 -19.32
C TRP A 156 9.48 3.55 -20.63
N ASP A 157 10.20 4.32 -21.46
CA ASP A 157 10.96 3.82 -22.60
C ASP A 157 11.96 2.72 -22.23
N LEU A 158 12.48 2.69 -21.00
CA LEU A 158 13.36 1.61 -20.55
C LEU A 158 12.66 0.26 -20.61
N ILE A 159 11.36 0.24 -20.32
CA ILE A 159 10.53 -0.96 -20.18
C ILE A 159 9.78 -1.27 -21.48
N PHE A 160 9.14 -0.27 -22.09
CA PHE A 160 8.18 -0.49 -23.17
C PHE A 160 8.78 -0.43 -24.58
N LYS A 161 10.04 0.00 -24.75
CA LYS A 161 10.75 -0.10 -26.03
C LYS A 161 11.52 -1.43 -26.13
N PRO A 162 11.16 -2.32 -27.07
CA PRO A 162 11.84 -3.61 -27.25
C PRO A 162 13.36 -3.48 -27.44
N GLU A 163 13.82 -2.46 -28.16
CA GLU A 163 15.24 -2.19 -28.41
C GLU A 163 16.05 -1.85 -27.14
N ASN A 164 15.38 -1.35 -26.10
CA ASN A 164 15.98 -1.10 -24.79
C ASN A 164 15.91 -2.37 -23.93
N LEU A 165 14.71 -2.92 -23.74
CA LEU A 165 14.49 -4.03 -22.82
C LEU A 165 15.23 -5.31 -23.25
N SER A 166 15.35 -5.55 -24.55
CA SER A 166 16.09 -6.70 -25.09
C SER A 166 17.56 -6.75 -24.68
N LYS A 167 18.21 -5.59 -24.53
CA LYS A 167 19.60 -5.48 -24.06
C LYS A 167 19.72 -5.74 -22.57
N LEU A 168 18.66 -5.49 -21.80
CA LEU A 168 18.60 -5.72 -20.36
C LEU A 168 18.27 -7.18 -20.00
N LYS A 169 17.73 -7.97 -20.95
CA LYS A 169 17.42 -9.39 -20.74
C LYS A 169 18.59 -10.17 -20.12
N GLY A 170 19.82 -9.87 -20.54
CA GLY A 170 21.02 -10.55 -20.06
C GLY A 170 21.34 -10.30 -18.57
N CYS A 171 20.92 -9.15 -18.02
CA CYS A 171 21.12 -8.83 -16.60
C CYS A 171 19.86 -8.98 -15.75
N GLY A 172 18.72 -9.33 -16.35
CA GLY A 172 17.48 -9.69 -15.67
C GLY A 172 16.51 -8.52 -15.51
N VAL A 173 15.25 -8.74 -15.88
CA VAL A 173 14.14 -7.77 -15.79
C VAL A 173 12.97 -8.43 -15.06
N ALA A 174 12.57 -7.83 -13.94
CA ALA A 174 11.40 -8.22 -13.16
C ALA A 174 10.25 -7.21 -13.34
N VAL A 175 9.01 -7.70 -13.31
CA VAL A 175 7.81 -6.85 -13.31
C VAL A 175 6.85 -7.37 -12.24
N LEU A 176 6.13 -6.47 -11.55
CA LEU A 176 5.07 -6.88 -10.60
C LEU A 176 4.09 -7.85 -11.27
N ASP A 177 3.61 -8.82 -10.50
CA ASP A 177 2.52 -9.70 -10.92
C ASP A 177 1.17 -9.11 -10.49
N SER A 178 0.91 -7.87 -10.92
CA SER A 178 -0.28 -7.10 -10.54
C SER A 178 -0.96 -6.52 -11.80
N PRO A 179 -1.97 -7.21 -12.36
CA PRO A 179 -2.58 -6.79 -13.63
C PRO A 179 -3.26 -5.43 -13.55
N THR A 180 -3.92 -5.14 -12.43
CA THR A 180 -4.67 -3.90 -12.21
C THR A 180 -3.80 -2.69 -12.01
N GLU A 181 -2.48 -2.88 -11.89
CA GLU A 181 -1.51 -1.81 -11.68
C GLU A 181 -0.49 -1.70 -12.83
N ILE A 182 -0.13 -2.83 -13.43
CA ILE A 182 0.83 -2.87 -14.55
C ILE A 182 0.17 -2.60 -15.90
N ILE A 183 -1.06 -3.07 -16.15
CA ILE A 183 -1.77 -2.75 -17.40
C ILE A 183 -1.99 -1.22 -17.54
N PRO A 184 -2.42 -0.49 -16.49
CA PRO A 184 -2.48 0.97 -16.51
C PRO A 184 -1.17 1.67 -16.89
N ALA A 185 0.00 1.14 -16.52
CA ALA A 185 1.28 1.70 -16.95
C ALA A 185 1.47 1.61 -18.48
N GLY A 186 1.05 0.50 -19.08
CA GLY A 186 1.03 0.34 -20.54
C GLY A 186 0.00 1.24 -21.22
N LEU A 187 -1.20 1.38 -20.64
CA LEU A 187 -2.24 2.31 -21.14
C LEU A 187 -1.73 3.75 -21.12
N HIS A 188 -1.16 4.18 -20.00
CA HIS A 188 -0.58 5.51 -19.81
C HIS A 188 0.53 5.78 -20.83
N TYR A 189 1.44 4.83 -21.02
CA TYR A 189 2.52 4.95 -22.00
C TYR A 189 2.01 5.11 -23.44
N LEU A 190 0.89 4.46 -23.78
CA LEU A 190 0.24 4.59 -25.09
C LEU A 190 -0.60 5.88 -25.23
N GLY A 191 -0.68 6.72 -24.18
CA GLY A 191 -1.47 7.94 -24.17
C GLY A 191 -2.96 7.73 -23.89
N TYR A 192 -3.37 6.52 -23.50
CA TYR A 192 -4.73 6.24 -23.03
C TYR A 192 -4.89 6.63 -21.57
N LYS A 193 -6.14 6.74 -21.13
CA LYS A 193 -6.41 6.94 -19.71
C LYS A 193 -5.99 5.69 -18.91
N PRO A 194 -5.29 5.83 -17.78
CA PRO A 194 -4.90 4.69 -16.95
C PRO A 194 -6.10 3.88 -16.39
N ASP A 195 -7.28 4.51 -16.31
CA ASP A 195 -8.54 3.90 -15.87
C ASP A 195 -9.42 3.41 -17.02
N SER A 196 -8.88 3.28 -18.24
CA SER A 196 -9.67 2.88 -19.40
C SER A 196 -10.36 1.53 -19.21
N GLN A 197 -11.62 1.51 -19.64
CA GLN A 197 -12.47 0.32 -19.66
C GLN A 197 -12.78 -0.13 -21.11
N ASP A 198 -12.20 0.53 -22.11
CA ASP A 198 -12.37 0.14 -23.52
C ASP A 198 -11.57 -1.13 -23.81
N PRO A 199 -12.21 -2.24 -24.22
CA PRO A 199 -11.51 -3.46 -24.56
C PRO A 199 -10.45 -3.30 -25.66
N LYS A 200 -10.60 -2.34 -26.57
CA LYS A 200 -9.61 -2.07 -27.63
C LYS A 200 -8.35 -1.43 -27.07
N GLU A 201 -8.48 -0.51 -26.12
CA GLU A 201 -7.34 0.14 -25.47
C GLU A 201 -6.59 -0.86 -24.58
N ILE A 202 -7.31 -1.70 -23.82
CA ILE A 202 -6.71 -2.78 -23.04
C ILE A 202 -6.01 -3.80 -23.95
N LYS A 203 -6.58 -4.11 -25.12
CA LYS A 203 -5.93 -4.96 -26.12
C LYS A 203 -4.66 -4.30 -26.70
N ALA A 204 -4.65 -3.00 -26.91
CA ALA A 204 -3.45 -2.28 -27.33
C ALA A 204 -2.34 -2.35 -26.28
N ALA A 205 -2.68 -2.24 -24.98
CA ALA A 205 -1.74 -2.46 -23.89
C ALA A 205 -1.23 -3.92 -23.87
N GLU A 206 -2.10 -4.91 -24.09
CA GLU A 206 -1.70 -6.32 -24.24
C GLU A 206 -0.67 -6.49 -25.37
N ASP A 207 -0.93 -5.92 -26.54
CA ASP A 207 -0.03 -6.01 -27.70
C ASP A 207 1.31 -5.32 -27.44
N LEU A 208 1.33 -4.23 -26.67
CA LEU A 208 2.56 -3.59 -26.20
C LEU A 208 3.35 -4.56 -25.29
N PHE A 209 2.71 -5.13 -24.27
CA PHE A 209 3.36 -6.06 -23.35
C PHE A 209 3.89 -7.30 -24.06
N LEU A 210 3.14 -7.85 -25.03
CA LEU A 210 3.58 -9.02 -25.80
C LEU A 210 4.86 -8.76 -26.62
N LYS A 211 5.11 -7.52 -27.06
CA LYS A 211 6.37 -7.16 -27.76
C LYS A 211 7.59 -7.20 -26.84
N VAL A 212 7.41 -6.87 -25.56
CA VAL A 212 8.51 -6.80 -24.58
C VAL A 212 8.62 -8.06 -23.72
N ARG A 213 7.57 -8.88 -23.69
CA ARG A 213 7.46 -10.11 -22.91
C ARG A 213 8.62 -11.10 -23.08
N PRO A 214 9.21 -11.32 -24.28
CA PRO A 214 10.35 -12.22 -24.44
C PRO A 214 11.63 -11.78 -23.71
N TYR A 215 11.67 -10.52 -23.23
CA TYR A 215 12.80 -9.92 -22.53
C TYR A 215 12.57 -9.79 -21.02
N ILE A 216 11.34 -10.04 -20.54
CA ILE A 216 11.01 -10.07 -19.11
C ILE A 216 11.40 -11.43 -18.55
N THR A 217 12.20 -11.44 -17.48
CA THR A 217 12.69 -12.65 -16.81
C THR A 217 11.56 -13.34 -16.05
N TYR A 218 10.78 -12.58 -15.28
CA TYR A 218 9.62 -13.10 -14.55
C TYR A 218 8.63 -12.00 -14.16
N PHE A 219 7.43 -12.43 -13.78
CA PHE A 219 6.44 -11.61 -13.08
C PHE A 219 6.31 -12.11 -11.64
N HIS A 220 6.56 -11.25 -10.66
CA HIS A 220 6.43 -11.57 -9.24
C HIS A 220 6.36 -10.30 -8.40
N SER A 221 5.54 -10.30 -7.35
CA SER A 221 5.26 -9.09 -6.55
C SER A 221 6.15 -8.88 -5.32
N SER A 222 7.26 -9.61 -5.17
CA SER A 222 8.15 -9.46 -3.98
C SER A 222 9.55 -10.04 -4.16
N LYS A 223 9.70 -11.12 -4.93
CA LYS A 223 11.00 -11.74 -5.24
C LYS A 223 12.04 -10.75 -5.76
N TYR A 224 11.60 -9.72 -6.50
CA TYR A 224 12.46 -8.69 -7.07
C TYR A 224 13.23 -7.88 -6.03
N ILE A 225 12.76 -7.78 -4.78
CA ILE A 225 13.44 -7.05 -3.71
C ILE A 225 14.81 -7.67 -3.44
N SER A 226 14.83 -8.96 -3.12
CA SER A 226 16.06 -9.70 -2.85
C SER A 226 16.91 -9.89 -4.11
N ASP A 227 16.28 -10.10 -5.27
CA ASP A 227 17.02 -10.23 -6.53
C ASP A 227 17.71 -8.93 -6.95
N LEU A 228 17.11 -7.76 -6.74
CA LEU A 228 17.78 -6.48 -6.97
C LEU A 228 18.93 -6.27 -5.98
N ALA A 229 18.69 -6.52 -4.68
CA ALA A 229 19.69 -6.33 -3.63
C ALA A 229 20.93 -7.22 -3.82
N ASN A 230 20.73 -8.43 -4.35
CA ASN A 230 21.81 -9.38 -4.67
C ASN A 230 22.37 -9.18 -6.09
N GLY A 231 21.76 -8.33 -6.91
CA GLY A 231 22.13 -8.11 -8.30
C GLY A 231 21.77 -9.25 -9.26
N ASN A 232 20.84 -10.15 -8.90
CA ASN A 232 20.33 -11.20 -9.79
C ASN A 232 19.47 -10.64 -10.94
N VAL A 233 18.82 -9.50 -10.72
CA VAL A 233 18.16 -8.70 -11.77
C VAL A 233 18.75 -7.29 -11.77
N CYS A 234 18.74 -6.62 -12.92
CA CYS A 234 19.25 -5.25 -13.07
C CYS A 234 18.14 -4.21 -13.17
N VAL A 235 16.90 -4.62 -13.47
CA VAL A 235 15.72 -3.74 -13.51
C VAL A 235 14.52 -4.47 -12.90
N ALA A 236 13.74 -3.75 -12.10
CA ALA A 236 12.42 -4.18 -11.66
C ALA A 236 11.42 -3.02 -11.81
N VAL A 237 10.25 -3.31 -12.38
CA VAL A 237 9.07 -2.47 -12.21
C VAL A 237 8.41 -2.89 -10.91
N GLY A 238 8.36 -2.00 -9.92
CA GLY A 238 8.01 -2.34 -8.54
C GLY A 238 7.58 -1.13 -7.70
N TYR A 239 7.13 -1.43 -6.47
CA TYR A 239 6.72 -0.42 -5.51
C TYR A 239 7.92 0.38 -4.99
N SER A 240 7.76 1.69 -4.82
CA SER A 240 8.85 2.60 -4.43
C SER A 240 9.59 2.16 -3.16
N GLY A 241 8.87 1.77 -2.10
CA GLY A 241 9.53 1.37 -0.86
C GLY A 241 10.09 -0.05 -0.87
N ASP A 242 9.58 -0.96 -1.70
CA ASP A 242 10.23 -2.25 -1.94
C ASP A 242 11.62 -2.07 -2.59
N ILE A 243 11.75 -1.10 -3.49
CA ILE A 243 13.05 -0.75 -4.08
C ILE A 243 13.95 -0.03 -3.07
N ALA A 244 13.39 0.79 -2.18
CA ALA A 244 14.13 1.37 -1.06
C ALA A 244 14.67 0.29 -0.11
N GLN A 245 13.87 -0.72 0.23
CA GLN A 245 14.32 -1.89 1.01
C GLN A 245 15.42 -2.66 0.28
N ALA A 246 15.29 -2.88 -1.03
CA ALA A 246 16.34 -3.54 -1.82
C ALA A 246 17.65 -2.74 -1.79
N LYS A 247 17.58 -1.41 -1.84
CA LYS A 247 18.73 -0.50 -1.70
C LYS A 247 19.36 -0.60 -0.32
N ALA A 248 18.58 -0.56 0.75
CA ALA A 248 19.07 -0.70 2.12
C ALA A 248 19.76 -2.04 2.33
N ARG A 249 19.12 -3.15 1.94
CA ARG A 249 19.68 -4.51 2.04
C ARG A 249 20.99 -4.67 1.26
N ALA A 250 21.10 -4.05 0.07
CA ALA A 250 22.33 -4.06 -0.71
C ALA A 250 23.48 -3.30 0.01
N ALA A 251 23.16 -2.15 0.60
CA ALA A 251 24.13 -1.36 1.36
C ALA A 251 24.62 -2.12 2.61
N ASP A 252 23.71 -2.76 3.36
CA ASP A 252 24.04 -3.53 4.57
C ASP A 252 24.86 -4.77 4.26
N ALA A 253 24.56 -5.47 3.16
CA ALA A 253 25.28 -6.66 2.71
C ALA A 253 26.71 -6.36 2.25
N LYS A 254 27.06 -5.09 1.98
CA LYS A 254 28.38 -4.66 1.48
C LYS A 254 28.88 -5.47 0.28
N ASN A 255 27.94 -5.93 -0.56
CA ASN A 255 28.22 -6.81 -1.70
C ASN A 255 28.58 -6.04 -2.99
N GLY A 256 28.74 -4.72 -2.91
CA GLY A 256 29.06 -3.85 -4.04
C GLY A 256 27.87 -3.55 -4.97
N VAL A 257 26.67 -4.01 -4.65
CA VAL A 257 25.45 -3.72 -5.42
C VAL A 257 24.93 -2.34 -5.04
N THR A 258 24.58 -1.55 -6.05
CA THR A 258 23.85 -0.29 -5.88
C THR A 258 22.49 -0.43 -6.52
N VAL A 259 21.46 0.06 -5.82
CA VAL A 259 20.08 0.12 -6.31
C VAL A 259 19.63 1.58 -6.29
N ALA A 260 19.01 2.00 -7.38
CA ALA A 260 18.37 3.30 -7.54
C ALA A 260 16.90 3.12 -7.93
N TYR A 261 16.10 4.15 -7.70
CA TYR A 261 14.68 4.19 -8.04
C TYR A 261 14.37 5.48 -8.79
N ASN A 262 13.60 5.38 -9.87
CA ASN A 262 13.03 6.53 -10.55
C ASN A 262 11.53 6.37 -10.75
N ILE A 263 10.83 7.48 -10.51
CA ILE A 263 9.48 7.70 -11.03
C ILE A 263 9.66 8.18 -12.47
N PRO A 264 9.13 7.47 -13.48
CA PRO A 264 9.29 7.89 -14.87
C PRO A 264 8.71 9.29 -15.14
N LYS A 265 9.39 10.07 -15.97
CA LYS A 265 9.04 11.47 -16.27
C LYS A 265 7.70 11.65 -16.96
N GLU A 266 7.18 10.58 -17.58
CA GLU A 266 5.85 10.55 -18.17
C GLU A 266 4.75 10.48 -17.10
N GLY A 267 5.09 10.11 -15.86
CA GLY A 267 4.14 9.83 -14.78
C GLY A 267 4.12 8.35 -14.39
N ALA A 268 3.50 8.06 -13.26
CA ALA A 268 3.45 6.71 -12.69
C ALA A 268 2.15 6.49 -11.93
N GLY A 269 1.80 5.22 -11.78
CA GLY A 269 0.71 4.82 -10.89
C GLY A 269 1.10 5.01 -9.43
N THR A 270 0.13 5.43 -8.63
CA THR A 270 0.28 5.75 -7.21
C THR A 270 -0.72 4.96 -6.40
N PHE A 271 -0.23 4.34 -5.33
CA PHE A 271 -1.05 3.66 -4.34
C PHE A 271 -0.98 4.42 -3.03
N PHE A 272 -2.05 4.34 -2.26
CA PHE A 272 -2.15 4.91 -0.93
C PHE A 272 -2.59 3.81 0.02
N ASP A 273 -1.85 3.64 1.11
CA ASP A 273 -2.36 2.88 2.24
C ASP A 273 -3.10 3.84 3.17
N THR A 274 -4.28 3.44 3.57
CA THR A 274 -5.26 4.34 4.18
C THR A 274 -5.73 3.77 5.50
N MET A 275 -5.72 4.56 6.57
CA MET A 275 -6.26 4.14 7.86
C MET A 275 -7.77 4.35 7.89
N ALA A 276 -8.52 3.27 8.13
CA ALA A 276 -9.97 3.25 8.18
C ALA A 276 -10.47 2.53 9.45
N ILE A 277 -11.71 2.84 9.85
CA ILE A 277 -12.36 2.25 11.04
C ILE A 277 -13.45 1.28 10.57
N PRO A 278 -13.32 -0.04 10.82
CA PRO A 278 -14.38 -1.00 10.53
C PRO A 278 -15.71 -0.62 11.19
N LYS A 279 -16.82 -0.96 10.55
CA LYS A 279 -18.17 -0.67 11.06
C LYS A 279 -18.49 -1.44 12.34
N ASP A 280 -17.81 -2.57 12.55
CA ASP A 280 -17.93 -3.44 13.72
C ASP A 280 -16.85 -3.20 14.79
N ALA A 281 -16.07 -2.11 14.68
CA ALA A 281 -15.08 -1.71 15.68
C ALA A 281 -15.71 -1.59 17.09
N GLU A 282 -15.04 -2.17 18.09
CA GLU A 282 -15.51 -2.17 19.49
C GLU A 282 -15.05 -0.90 20.24
N ASN A 283 -13.96 -0.27 19.79
CA ASN A 283 -13.41 0.97 20.34
C ASN A 283 -13.25 2.09 19.28
N PRO A 284 -14.35 2.59 18.67
CA PRO A 284 -14.28 3.63 17.63
C PRO A 284 -13.73 4.96 18.15
N GLU A 285 -13.88 5.28 19.44
CA GLU A 285 -13.32 6.50 20.02
C GLU A 285 -11.80 6.41 20.18
N GLY A 286 -11.29 5.26 20.61
CA GLY A 286 -9.85 4.99 20.63
C GLY A 286 -9.25 5.01 19.23
N ALA A 287 -9.95 4.46 18.24
CA ALA A 287 -9.54 4.47 16.84
C ALA A 287 -9.40 5.91 16.31
N LEU A 288 -10.38 6.78 16.54
CA LEU A 288 -10.29 8.19 16.15
C LEU A 288 -9.13 8.93 16.84
N LYS A 289 -8.87 8.64 18.13
CA LYS A 289 -7.69 9.18 18.83
C LYS A 289 -6.38 8.72 18.19
N PHE A 290 -6.28 7.44 17.81
CA PHE A 290 -5.10 6.90 17.14
C PHE A 290 -4.90 7.52 15.75
N LEU A 291 -5.95 7.60 14.93
CA LEU A 291 -5.89 8.30 13.63
C LEU A 291 -5.44 9.76 13.80
N ASN A 292 -5.99 10.47 14.80
CA ASN A 292 -5.58 11.85 15.07
C ASN A 292 -4.12 11.97 15.51
N TYR A 293 -3.64 11.06 16.35
CA TYR A 293 -2.25 10.98 16.80
C TYR A 293 -1.29 10.72 15.62
N ILE A 294 -1.63 9.77 14.75
CA ILE A 294 -0.84 9.49 13.54
C ILE A 294 -0.76 10.72 12.63
N MET A 295 -1.80 11.56 12.56
CA MET A 295 -1.76 12.81 11.78
C MET A 295 -0.95 13.95 12.44
N GLU A 296 -0.33 13.74 13.58
CA GLU A 296 0.61 14.72 14.13
C GLU A 296 1.89 14.79 13.28
N PRO A 297 2.34 16.00 12.87
CA PRO A 297 3.45 16.13 11.94
C PRO A 297 4.73 15.41 12.38
N LYS A 298 5.06 15.44 13.69
CA LYS A 298 6.25 14.78 14.23
C LYS A 298 6.13 13.25 14.24
N VAL A 299 4.92 12.74 14.51
CA VAL A 299 4.67 11.29 14.59
C VAL A 299 4.83 10.68 13.22
N ILE A 300 4.12 11.19 12.21
CA ILE A 300 4.20 10.62 10.86
C ILE A 300 5.54 10.91 10.14
N ALA A 301 6.23 12.00 10.49
CA ALA A 301 7.59 12.23 10.02
C ALA A 301 8.55 11.15 10.54
N ALA A 302 8.50 10.81 11.83
CA ALA A 302 9.32 9.74 12.40
C ALA A 302 9.01 8.37 11.79
N VAL A 303 7.73 8.08 11.52
CA VAL A 303 7.34 6.90 10.75
C VAL A 303 8.02 6.90 9.38
N SER A 304 7.92 8.00 8.63
CA SER A 304 8.51 8.12 7.29
C SER A 304 10.03 8.00 7.30
N ASP A 305 10.69 8.53 8.34
CA ASP A 305 12.14 8.42 8.50
C ASP A 305 12.57 6.96 8.70
N TYR A 306 11.79 6.19 9.46
CA TYR A 306 12.07 4.79 9.72
C TYR A 306 11.78 3.90 8.51
N VAL A 307 10.59 4.03 7.91
CA VAL A 307 10.13 3.10 6.85
C VAL A 307 10.49 3.55 5.43
N GLN A 308 10.98 4.79 5.26
CA GLN A 308 11.39 5.38 3.98
C GLN A 308 10.26 5.51 2.94
N TYR A 309 9.02 5.72 3.39
CA TYR A 309 7.88 6.06 2.53
C TYR A 309 7.48 7.53 2.71
N PRO A 310 6.99 8.20 1.65
CA PRO A 310 6.33 9.48 1.83
C PRO A 310 4.98 9.29 2.55
N ASN A 311 4.58 10.31 3.31
CA ASN A 311 3.32 10.31 4.03
C ASN A 311 2.29 11.27 3.42
N GLY A 312 1.04 11.13 3.85
CA GLY A 312 -0.08 11.98 3.43
C GLY A 312 -0.16 13.36 4.10
N ASN A 313 0.84 13.75 4.90
CA ASN A 313 0.80 14.92 5.77
C ASN A 313 1.77 16.01 5.28
N LYS A 314 1.21 17.07 4.70
CA LYS A 314 1.99 18.19 4.16
C LYS A 314 2.75 18.96 5.24
N ALA A 315 2.20 19.05 6.45
CA ALA A 315 2.86 19.72 7.56
C ALA A 315 4.04 18.91 8.13
N ALA A 316 4.09 17.60 7.88
CA ALA A 316 5.17 16.71 8.29
C ALA A 316 6.41 16.80 7.39
N THR A 317 6.27 17.15 6.11
CA THR A 317 7.38 17.13 5.14
C THR A 317 8.63 17.91 5.59
N PRO A 318 8.53 19.10 6.23
CA PRO A 318 9.72 19.81 6.73
C PRO A 318 10.44 19.11 7.89
N LEU A 319 9.78 18.18 8.59
CA LEU A 319 10.30 17.45 9.76
C LEU A 319 10.94 16.11 9.39
N VAL A 320 10.66 15.60 8.20
CA VAL A 320 11.28 14.40 7.64
C VAL A 320 12.77 14.65 7.38
N ALA A 321 13.61 13.66 7.64
CA ALA A 321 15.06 13.73 7.44
C ALA A 321 15.41 14.24 6.03
N GLU A 322 16.46 15.06 5.94
CA GLU A 322 16.80 15.76 4.69
C GLU A 322 17.07 14.78 3.54
N GLU A 323 17.80 13.69 3.80
CA GLU A 323 18.08 12.62 2.85
C GLU A 323 16.82 11.93 2.29
N ILE A 324 15.70 11.97 3.02
CA ILE A 324 14.44 11.35 2.62
C ILE A 324 13.56 12.38 1.91
N ARG A 325 13.33 13.56 2.51
CA ARG A 325 12.47 14.61 1.92
C ARG A 325 13.00 15.22 0.63
N THR A 326 14.32 15.15 0.39
CA THR A 326 14.95 15.65 -0.85
C THR A 326 15.15 14.57 -1.90
N ASN A 327 14.85 13.30 -1.58
CA ASN A 327 14.95 12.20 -2.52
C ASN A 327 13.71 12.20 -3.45
N PRO A 328 13.85 12.51 -4.75
CA PRO A 328 12.71 12.62 -5.67
C PRO A 328 12.02 11.27 -5.95
N GLY A 329 12.63 10.15 -5.58
CA GLY A 329 12.01 8.82 -5.63
C GLY A 329 11.11 8.51 -4.43
N ILE A 330 11.19 9.31 -3.36
CA ILE A 330 10.33 9.20 -2.16
C ILE A 330 9.39 10.41 -2.12
N TYR A 331 9.93 11.63 -2.13
CA TYR A 331 9.19 12.89 -2.20
C TYR A 331 9.36 13.52 -3.59
N PRO A 332 8.49 13.17 -4.56
CA PRO A 332 8.58 13.69 -5.92
C PRO A 332 8.39 15.21 -5.99
N THR A 333 8.92 15.79 -7.07
CA THR A 333 8.69 17.20 -7.40
C THR A 333 7.21 17.46 -7.70
N GLN A 334 6.77 18.71 -7.61
CA GLN A 334 5.40 19.07 -7.99
C GLN A 334 5.06 18.72 -9.45
N GLU A 335 6.04 18.81 -10.36
CA GLU A 335 5.86 18.41 -11.75
C GLU A 335 5.59 16.91 -11.87
N THR A 336 6.34 16.08 -11.15
CA THR A 336 6.11 14.63 -11.10
C THR A 336 4.77 14.31 -10.44
N MET A 337 4.44 14.97 -9.33
CA MET A 337 3.15 14.82 -8.61
C MET A 337 1.94 15.10 -9.51
N ALA A 338 2.04 16.08 -10.42
CA ALA A 338 0.97 16.41 -11.35
C ALA A 338 0.74 15.34 -12.44
N LYS A 339 1.69 14.40 -12.63
CA LYS A 339 1.62 13.31 -13.61
C LYS A 339 1.31 11.96 -12.97
N LEU A 340 1.13 11.91 -11.66
CA LEU A 340 0.74 10.71 -10.94
C LEU A 340 -0.75 10.40 -11.15
N TYR A 341 -1.10 9.11 -11.19
CA TYR A 341 -2.48 8.66 -11.27
C TYR A 341 -2.78 7.56 -10.24
N ALA A 342 -3.99 7.56 -9.67
CA ALA A 342 -4.44 6.51 -8.78
C ALA A 342 -5.09 5.35 -9.53
N PHE A 343 -5.14 4.19 -8.89
CA PHE A 343 -5.86 3.02 -9.39
C PHE A 343 -7.33 3.08 -8.96
N PRO A 344 -8.30 3.07 -9.89
CA PRO A 344 -9.72 3.14 -9.56
C PRO A 344 -10.26 1.78 -9.10
N ASP A 345 -11.47 1.79 -8.52
CA ASP A 345 -12.26 0.56 -8.43
C ASP A 345 -12.85 0.20 -9.79
N LEU A 346 -12.23 -0.79 -10.44
CA LEU A 346 -12.65 -1.27 -11.76
C LEU A 346 -13.92 -2.12 -11.66
N PRO A 347 -14.90 -1.94 -12.57
CA PRO A 347 -16.03 -2.85 -12.66
C PRO A 347 -15.59 -4.29 -12.89
N ALA A 348 -16.36 -5.26 -12.37
CA ALA A 348 -16.03 -6.69 -12.46
C ALA A 348 -15.79 -7.18 -13.89
N LYS A 349 -16.45 -6.58 -14.90
CA LYS A 349 -16.21 -6.88 -16.32
C LYS A 349 -14.78 -6.51 -16.74
N THR A 350 -14.32 -5.32 -16.36
CA THR A 350 -12.98 -4.82 -16.68
C THR A 350 -11.92 -5.60 -15.92
N GLN A 351 -12.14 -5.92 -14.64
CA GLN A 351 -11.24 -6.77 -13.86
C GLN A 351 -11.03 -8.14 -14.53
N ARG A 352 -12.11 -8.83 -14.93
CA ARG A 352 -12.01 -10.12 -15.64
C ARG A 352 -11.27 -10.01 -16.98
N LEU A 353 -11.45 -8.90 -17.69
CA LEU A 353 -10.73 -8.64 -18.94
C LEU A 353 -9.23 -8.48 -18.66
N MET A 354 -8.85 -7.64 -17.69
CA MET A 354 -7.45 -7.46 -17.27
C MET A 354 -6.81 -8.77 -16.81
N THR A 355 -7.50 -9.61 -16.02
CA THR A 355 -7.00 -10.93 -15.61
C THR A 355 -6.70 -11.83 -16.81
N ARG A 356 -7.60 -11.86 -17.81
CA ARG A 356 -7.41 -12.67 -19.02
C ARG A 356 -6.24 -12.15 -19.84
N THR A 357 -6.19 -10.84 -20.08
CA THR A 357 -5.07 -10.17 -20.77
C THR A 357 -3.74 -10.45 -20.09
N TRP A 358 -3.70 -10.39 -18.76
CA TRP A 358 -2.49 -10.68 -17.99
C TRP A 358 -2.04 -12.14 -18.10
N THR A 359 -2.99 -13.08 -18.11
CA THR A 359 -2.71 -14.50 -18.37
C THR A 359 -2.08 -14.69 -19.76
N THR A 360 -2.62 -14.02 -20.78
CA THR A 360 -2.04 -14.00 -22.13
C THR A 360 -0.62 -13.44 -22.11
N ILE A 361 -0.39 -12.29 -21.49
CA ILE A 361 0.94 -11.66 -21.37
C ILE A 361 1.93 -12.61 -20.69
N LYS A 362 1.59 -13.18 -19.53
CA LYS A 362 2.48 -14.10 -18.80
C LYS A 362 2.81 -15.37 -19.58
N SER A 363 1.86 -15.89 -20.36
CA SER A 363 2.06 -17.11 -21.15
C SER A 363 2.73 -16.88 -22.52
N GLY A 364 2.66 -15.67 -23.07
CA GLY A 364 3.38 -15.28 -24.28
C GLY A 364 4.88 -15.51 -24.08
N LYS A 365 5.50 -16.32 -24.95
CA LYS A 365 6.93 -16.59 -24.93
C LYS A 365 7.63 -15.78 -26.00
#